data_AF-A0A1X0QHE6-F1
#
_entry.id   AF-A0A1X0QHE6-F1
#
_cell.length_a   1.000
_cell.length_b   1.000
_cell.length_c   1.000
_cell.angle_alpha   90.00
_cell.angle_beta   90.00
_cell.angle_gamma   90.00
#
_symmetry.space_group_name_H-M   'P 1'
#
loop_
_entity.id
_entity.type
_entity.pdbx_description
1 polymer ?
#
loop_
_entity_poly.entity_id
_entity_poly.type
_entity_poly.pdbx_seq_one_letter_code
_entity_poly.pdbx_strand_id
1 'polypeptide(L)'
;MNYDSISKNVITSIVPFIELFDHFMFVGIISLNRISSQFTLNLLSLIAFQYILGYKIIVYLLLKRDISTIELLPEIHERKEVNLDYINQYVIIDARESFPLKCNKCKRPKPPRAHHCSECNKCYLKYDHHCYYFNSCIGFHNY
;
A
#
# COMPACT_ATOMS: atom_id res chain seq x y z
N MET A 1 9.61 7.19 -15.51
CA MET A 1 9.81 6.48 -14.23
C MET A 1 11.12 6.95 -13.66
N ASN A 2 11.12 7.50 -12.45
CA ASN A 2 12.26 8.22 -11.88
C ASN A 2 13.27 7.22 -11.31
N TYR A 3 14.57 7.42 -11.51
CA TYR A 3 15.64 6.53 -11.03
C TYR A 3 15.54 6.27 -9.51
N ASP A 4 15.09 7.28 -8.77
CA ASP A 4 14.82 7.23 -7.33
C ASP A 4 13.70 6.26 -6.92
N SER A 5 12.74 5.98 -7.80
CA SER A 5 11.68 5.00 -7.49
C SER A 5 12.18 3.57 -7.68
N ILE A 6 13.07 3.34 -8.64
CA ILE A 6 13.65 2.02 -8.91
C ILE A 6 14.60 1.63 -7.77
N SER A 7 15.48 2.54 -7.36
CA SER A 7 16.42 2.30 -6.25
C SER A 7 15.69 2.05 -4.93
N LYS A 8 14.66 2.84 -4.60
CA LYS A 8 13.81 2.61 -3.42
C LYS A 8 13.14 1.25 -3.45
N ASN A 9 12.56 0.85 -4.58
CA ASN A 9 11.89 -0.45 -4.71
C ASN A 9 12.88 -1.62 -4.56
N VAL A 10 14.05 -1.53 -5.17
CA VAL A 10 15.11 -2.55 -5.06
C VAL A 10 15.60 -2.67 -3.61
N ILE A 11 15.86 -1.55 -2.95
CA ILE A 11 16.28 -1.53 -1.53
C ILE A 11 15.19 -2.14 -0.64
N THR A 12 13.92 -1.74 -0.81
CA THR A 12 12.82 -2.30 0.00
C THR A 12 12.59 -3.80 -0.22
N SER A 13 12.97 -4.33 -1.39
CA SER A 13 12.85 -5.75 -1.69
C SER A 13 14.02 -6.56 -1.16
N ILE A 14 15.23 -6.01 -1.08
CA ILE A 14 16.45 -6.73 -0.67
C ILE A 14 16.61 -6.76 0.86
N VAL A 15 16.26 -5.68 1.55
CA VAL A 15 16.43 -5.55 3.02
C VAL A 15 15.82 -6.72 3.81
N PRO A 16 14.59 -7.21 3.52
CA PRO A 16 14.01 -8.36 4.24
C PRO A 16 14.82 -9.66 4.10
N PHE A 17 15.48 -9.88 2.96
CA PHE A 17 16.29 -11.08 2.73
C PHE A 17 17.61 -11.02 3.50
N ILE A 18 18.23 -9.84 3.60
CA ILE A 18 19.42 -9.63 4.42
C ILE A 18 19.08 -9.85 5.90
N GLU A 19 17.97 -9.29 6.38
CA GLU A 19 17.54 -9.47 7.77
C GLU A 19 17.22 -10.94 8.11
N LEU A 20 16.62 -11.67 7.17
CA LEU A 20 16.38 -13.11 7.32
C LEU A 20 17.70 -13.90 7.36
N PHE A 21 18.65 -13.56 6.50
CA PHE A 21 19.97 -14.19 6.49
C PHE A 21 20.73 -13.95 7.80
N ASP A 22 20.75 -12.70 8.28
CA ASP A 22 21.37 -12.33 9.55
C ASP A 22 20.74 -13.08 10.73
N HIS A 23 19.41 -13.28 10.70
CA HIS A 23 18.71 -14.09 11.69
C HIS A 23 19.21 -15.54 11.73
N PHE A 24 19.29 -16.20 10.58
CA PHE A 24 19.77 -17.59 10.50
C PHE A 24 21.23 -17.71 10.92
N MET A 25 22.09 -16.76 10.54
CA MET A 25 23.49 -16.73 10.96
C MET A 25 23.61 -16.57 12.48
N PHE A 26 22.83 -15.68 13.08
CA PHE A 26 22.84 -15.44 14.52
C PHE A 26 22.36 -16.67 15.31
N VAL A 27 21.24 -17.29 14.90
CA VAL A 27 20.74 -18.54 15.49
C VAL A 27 21.75 -19.67 15.33
N GLY A 28 22.38 -19.78 14.16
CA GLY A 28 23.43 -20.75 13.89
C GLY A 28 24.63 -20.60 14.83
N ILE A 29 25.14 -19.37 15.01
CA ILE A 29 26.25 -19.08 15.93
C ILE A 29 25.88 -19.43 17.38
N ILE A 30 24.69 -19.08 17.85
CA ILE A 30 24.22 -19.46 19.20
C ILE A 30 24.14 -20.98 19.35
N SER A 31 23.63 -21.67 18.34
CA SER A 31 23.43 -23.13 18.36
C SER A 31 24.75 -23.90 18.37
N LEU A 32 25.80 -23.34 17.75
CA LEU A 32 27.16 -23.87 17.78
C LEU A 32 27.90 -23.56 19.09
N ASN A 33 27.51 -22.50 19.81
CA ASN A 33 28.15 -22.07 21.05
C ASN A 33 27.62 -22.88 22.26
N ARG A 34 27.99 -24.16 22.29
CA ARG A 34 27.53 -25.17 23.26
C ARG A 34 28.26 -25.05 24.60
N ILE A 35 28.12 -23.93 25.30
CA ILE A 35 28.72 -23.72 26.63
C ILE A 35 27.62 -23.33 27.64
N SER A 36 27.45 -24.17 28.66
CA SER A 36 26.37 -24.10 29.67
C SER A 36 26.35 -22.81 30.49
N SER A 37 27.49 -22.12 30.66
CA SER A 37 27.59 -20.89 31.45
C SER A 37 27.03 -19.64 30.76
N GLN A 38 26.88 -19.64 29.43
CA GLN A 38 26.40 -18.49 28.66
C GLN A 38 24.97 -18.64 28.14
N PHE A 39 24.29 -19.75 28.46
CA PHE A 39 22.96 -20.08 27.92
C PHE A 39 21.93 -18.96 28.13
N THR A 40 21.86 -18.40 29.34
CA THR A 40 20.91 -17.33 29.67
C THR A 40 21.17 -16.07 28.87
N LEU A 41 22.43 -15.67 28.67
CA LEU A 41 22.80 -14.51 27.88
C LEU A 41 22.47 -14.70 26.39
N ASN A 42 22.71 -15.90 25.86
CA ASN A 42 22.35 -16.26 24.48
C ASN A 42 20.83 -16.29 24.26
N LEU A 43 20.06 -16.75 25.26
CA LEU A 43 18.61 -16.74 25.20
C LEU A 43 18.06 -15.30 25.24
N LEU A 44 18.60 -14.44 26.10
CA LEU A 44 18.20 -13.03 26.17
C LEU A 44 18.55 -12.28 24.89
N SER A 45 19.73 -12.55 24.29
CA SER A 45 20.12 -11.91 23.04
C SER A 45 19.25 -12.35 21.86
N LEU A 46 18.84 -13.63 21.81
CA LEU A 46 17.87 -14.13 20.84
C LEU A 46 16.49 -13.48 20.99
N ILE A 47 15.97 -13.39 22.22
CA ILE A 47 14.69 -12.73 22.49
C ILE A 47 14.77 -11.26 22.07
N ALA A 48 15.83 -10.54 22.46
CA ALA A 48 16.03 -9.14 22.10
C ALA A 48 16.08 -8.94 20.57
N PHE A 49 16.80 -9.80 19.85
CA PHE A 49 16.86 -9.77 18.39
C PHE A 49 15.47 -9.96 17.75
N GLN A 50 14.68 -10.92 18.25
CA GLN A 50 13.32 -11.18 17.77
C GLN A 50 12.38 -9.98 17.99
N TYR A 51 12.49 -9.32 19.15
CA TYR A 51 11.74 -8.08 19.41
C TYR A 51 12.12 -6.96 18.44
N ILE A 52 13.42 -6.77 18.15
CA ILE A 52 13.90 -5.76 17.21
C ILE A 52 13.40 -6.05 15.79
N LEU A 53 13.49 -7.31 15.35
CA LEU A 53 13.01 -7.74 14.04
C LEU A 53 11.50 -7.52 13.90
N GLY A 54 10.73 -7.93 14.91
CA GLY A 54 9.27 -7.71 14.94
C GLY A 54 8.90 -6.22 14.89
N TYR A 55 9.58 -5.37 15.67
CA TYR A 55 9.38 -3.92 15.63
C TYR A 55 9.65 -3.33 14.24
N LYS A 56 10.74 -3.72 13.58
CA LYS A 56 11.07 -3.26 12.23
C LYS A 56 10.03 -3.67 11.18
N ILE A 57 9.54 -4.92 11.24
CA ILE A 57 8.47 -5.39 10.35
C ILE A 57 7.22 -4.54 10.53
N ILE A 58 6.82 -4.27 11.78
CA ILE A 58 5.66 -3.42 12.08
C ILE A 58 5.87 -2.00 11.50
N VAL A 59 7.02 -1.38 11.74
CA VAL A 59 7.33 -0.04 11.19
C VAL A 59 7.31 -0.05 9.66
N TYR A 60 7.88 -1.06 9.00
CA TYR A 60 7.87 -1.18 7.55
C TYR A 60 6.44 -1.29 6.98
N LEU A 61 5.58 -2.09 7.62
CA LEU A 61 4.17 -2.22 7.24
C LEU A 61 3.41 -0.90 7.43
N LEU A 62 3.67 -0.18 8.53
CA LEU A 62 3.08 1.13 8.79
C LEU A 62 3.52 2.18 7.76
N LEU A 63 4.81 2.22 7.41
CA LEU A 63 5.34 3.15 6.40
C LEU A 63 4.78 2.88 5.00
N LYS A 64 4.46 1.63 4.67
CA LYS A 64 3.82 1.28 3.39
C LYS A 64 2.31 1.54 3.35
N ARG A 65 1.68 1.92 4.47
CA ARG A 65 0.23 2.10 4.56
C ARG A 65 -0.30 3.32 3.79
N ASP A 66 0.56 4.30 3.51
CA ASP A 66 0.09 5.65 3.15
C ASP A 66 0.12 6.01 1.66
N ILE A 67 0.50 5.11 0.75
CA ILE A 67 0.43 5.42 -0.69
C ILE A 67 -1.03 5.27 -1.17
N SER A 68 -1.85 6.27 -0.85
CA SER A 68 -3.22 6.39 -1.32
C SER A 68 -3.25 7.11 -2.67
N THR A 69 -4.15 6.67 -3.56
CA THR A 69 -4.42 7.21 -4.90
C THR A 69 -4.65 8.73 -4.97
N ILE A 70 -4.87 9.40 -3.83
CA ILE A 70 -5.03 10.86 -3.76
C ILE A 70 -3.77 11.60 -4.20
N GLU A 71 -2.59 11.06 -3.92
CA GLU A 71 -1.31 11.69 -4.31
C GLU A 71 -0.97 11.45 -5.80
N LEU A 72 -1.67 10.52 -6.46
CA LEU A 72 -1.45 10.12 -7.85
C LEU A 72 -2.48 10.69 -8.82
N LEU A 73 -3.55 11.28 -8.30
CA LEU A 73 -4.49 12.04 -9.13
C LEU A 73 -3.91 13.47 -9.25
N PRO A 74 -3.44 13.88 -10.44
CA PRO A 74 -3.04 15.27 -10.63
C PRO A 74 -4.20 16.18 -10.25
N GLU A 75 -3.91 17.38 -9.76
CA GLU A 75 -4.92 18.44 -9.67
C GLU A 75 -5.60 18.52 -11.04
N ILE A 76 -6.89 18.20 -11.07
CA ILE A 76 -7.68 18.27 -12.30
C ILE A 76 -7.84 19.76 -12.56
N HIS A 77 -6.93 20.35 -13.34
CA HIS A 77 -7.14 21.67 -13.92
C HIS A 77 -8.52 21.68 -14.58
N GLU A 78 -9.24 22.79 -14.40
CA GLU A 78 -10.62 23.00 -14.81
C GLU A 78 -11.00 22.20 -16.07
N ARG A 79 -12.04 21.37 -15.92
CA ARG A 79 -12.62 20.63 -17.02
C ARG A 79 -12.95 21.64 -18.13
N LYS A 80 -12.30 21.54 -19.29
CA LYS A 80 -12.86 22.15 -20.50
C LYS A 80 -14.27 21.60 -20.65
N GLU A 81 -15.26 22.48 -20.74
CA GLU A 81 -16.62 22.08 -21.08
C GLU A 81 -16.56 21.36 -22.43
N VAL A 82 -16.81 20.05 -22.41
CA VAL A 82 -16.93 19.27 -23.64
C VAL A 82 -18.32 19.58 -24.16
N ASN A 83 -18.40 20.11 -25.39
CA ASN A 83 -19.68 20.31 -26.05
C ASN A 83 -20.33 18.93 -26.28
N LEU A 84 -21.50 18.71 -25.67
CA LEU A 84 -22.25 17.46 -25.74
C LEU A 84 -23.43 17.54 -26.73
N ASP A 85 -23.55 18.64 -27.49
CA ASP A 85 -24.72 18.94 -28.32
C ASP A 85 -24.93 17.91 -29.45
N TYR A 86 -23.86 17.21 -29.83
CA TYR A 86 -23.87 16.16 -30.86
C TYR A 86 -24.03 14.74 -30.29
N ILE A 87 -24.08 14.59 -28.96
CA ILE A 87 -24.19 13.29 -28.31
C ILE A 87 -25.65 13.02 -27.98
N ASN A 88 -26.13 11.84 -28.36
CA ASN A 88 -27.50 11.41 -28.08
C ASN A 88 -27.80 11.48 -26.56
N GLN A 89 -28.90 12.15 -26.19
CA GLN A 89 -29.30 12.37 -24.81
C GLN A 89 -29.44 11.06 -24.00
N TYR A 90 -29.90 9.97 -24.63
CA TYR A 90 -30.00 8.66 -23.98
C TYR A 90 -28.63 8.11 -23.59
N VAL A 91 -27.60 8.35 -24.41
CA VAL A 91 -26.21 7.95 -24.12
C VAL A 91 -25.64 8.77 -22.96
N ILE A 92 -25.97 10.06 -22.88
CA ILE A 92 -25.54 10.92 -21.77
C ILE A 92 -26.20 10.49 -20.46
N ILE A 93 -27.49 10.17 -20.48
CA ILE A 93 -28.25 9.72 -19.31
C ILE A 93 -27.71 8.37 -18.84
N ASP A 94 -27.60 7.39 -19.74
CA ASP A 94 -27.07 6.05 -19.43
C ASP A 94 -25.65 6.12 -18.86
N ALA A 95 -24.77 6.95 -19.44
CA ALA A 95 -23.42 7.15 -18.91
C ALA A 95 -23.40 7.77 -17.50
N ARG A 96 -24.31 8.72 -17.21
CA ARG A 96 -24.43 9.37 -15.89
C ARG A 96 -25.02 8.43 -14.84
N GLU A 97 -26.00 7.60 -15.22
CA GLU A 97 -26.63 6.60 -14.35
C GLU A 97 -25.68 5.43 -14.08
N SER A 98 -25.03 4.92 -15.12
CA SER A 98 -24.07 3.83 -15.04
C SER A 98 -22.79 4.23 -14.29
N PHE A 99 -22.33 5.48 -14.46
CA PHE A 99 -21.11 5.99 -13.81
C PHE A 99 -21.31 7.43 -13.31
N PRO A 100 -21.57 7.63 -12.01
CA PRO A 100 -21.71 8.98 -11.49
C PRO A 100 -20.39 9.72 -11.67
N LEU A 101 -20.44 10.85 -12.40
CA LEU A 101 -19.28 11.71 -12.69
C LEU A 101 -18.64 12.32 -11.45
N LYS A 102 -19.30 12.22 -10.29
CA LYS A 102 -18.91 12.78 -9.00
C LYS A 102 -19.22 11.80 -7.88
N CYS A 103 -18.34 11.71 -6.89
CA CYS A 103 -18.60 10.94 -5.68
C CYS A 103 -19.55 11.71 -4.75
N ASN A 104 -20.64 11.07 -4.31
CA ASN A 104 -21.61 11.68 -3.40
C ASN A 104 -21.05 12.00 -2.01
N LYS A 105 -20.08 11.20 -1.54
CA LYS A 105 -19.44 11.37 -0.23
C LYS A 105 -18.29 12.37 -0.28
N CYS A 106 -17.32 12.16 -1.18
CA CYS A 106 -16.16 13.06 -1.30
C CYS A 106 -16.46 14.39 -2.00
N LYS A 107 -17.59 14.51 -2.71
CA LYS A 107 -17.94 15.68 -3.54
C LYS A 107 -16.87 16.05 -4.57
N ARG A 108 -16.09 15.07 -5.04
CA ARG A 108 -15.07 15.24 -6.09
C ARG A 108 -15.44 14.48 -7.36
N PRO A 109 -14.96 14.89 -8.54
CA PRO A 109 -15.11 14.13 -9.77
C PRO A 109 -14.66 12.68 -9.55
N LYS A 110 -15.46 11.73 -10.05
CA LYS A 110 -15.21 10.30 -9.94
C LYS A 110 -14.82 9.79 -11.32
N PRO A 111 -13.55 9.46 -11.57
CA PRO A 111 -13.13 8.88 -12.83
C PRO A 111 -13.87 7.56 -13.11
N PRO A 112 -13.95 7.13 -14.39
CA PRO A 112 -14.47 5.81 -14.73
C PRO A 112 -13.80 4.72 -13.90
N ARG A 113 -14.59 3.74 -13.43
CA ARG A 113 -14.14 2.60 -12.60
C ARG A 113 -13.50 2.96 -11.25
N ALA A 114 -13.48 4.23 -10.85
CA ALA A 114 -13.15 4.57 -9.46
C ALA A 114 -14.33 4.21 -8.55
N HIS A 115 -14.11 3.83 -7.29
CA HIS A 115 -15.19 3.67 -6.30
C HIS A 115 -14.76 4.21 -4.94
N HIS A 116 -15.74 4.56 -4.11
CA HIS A 116 -15.50 5.07 -2.76
C HIS A 116 -15.53 3.92 -1.76
N CYS A 117 -14.46 3.77 -0.98
CA CYS A 117 -14.41 2.85 0.16
C CYS A 117 -14.93 3.58 1.40
N SER A 118 -15.98 3.05 2.05
CA SER A 118 -16.53 3.59 3.30
C SER A 118 -15.53 3.51 4.45
N GLU A 119 -14.80 2.40 4.57
CA GLU A 119 -13.85 2.17 5.67
C GLU A 119 -12.71 3.18 5.65
N CYS A 120 -12.17 3.45 4.45
CA CYS A 120 -11.08 4.42 4.28
C CYS A 120 -11.57 5.86 4.06
N ASN A 121 -12.88 6.08 3.87
CA ASN A 121 -13.50 7.38 3.52
C ASN A 121 -12.85 8.07 2.30
N LYS A 122 -12.39 7.29 1.32
CA LYS A 122 -11.62 7.76 0.16
C LYS A 122 -12.06 7.07 -1.13
N CYS A 123 -11.87 7.73 -2.27
CA CYS A 123 -12.08 7.15 -3.59
C CYS A 123 -10.79 6.55 -4.14
N TYR A 124 -10.87 5.32 -4.67
CA TYR A 124 -9.76 4.60 -5.27
C TYR A 124 -10.04 4.35 -6.75
N LEU A 125 -9.02 4.54 -7.59
CA LEU A 125 -9.09 4.23 -9.03
C LEU A 125 -9.06 2.70 -9.25
N LYS A 126 -9.88 2.20 -10.19
CA LYS A 126 -10.03 0.77 -10.47
C LYS A 126 -10.22 -0.04 -9.18
N TYR A 127 -11.01 0.50 -8.26
CA TYR A 127 -11.24 -0.10 -6.94
C TYR A 127 -11.84 -1.50 -7.11
N ASP A 128 -11.26 -2.46 -6.39
CA ASP A 128 -11.78 -3.82 -6.29
C ASP A 128 -12.44 -4.01 -4.92
N HIS A 129 -11.63 -4.05 -3.84
CA HIS A 129 -12.14 -4.26 -2.49
C HIS A 129 -11.29 -3.59 -1.40
N HIS A 130 -11.87 -3.44 -0.22
CA HIS A 130 -11.14 -3.16 1.01
C HIS A 130 -10.78 -4.49 1.66
N CYS A 131 -9.49 -4.79 1.77
CA CYS A 131 -9.02 -6.00 2.43
C CYS A 131 -8.83 -5.73 3.92
N TYR A 132 -9.68 -6.31 4.75
CA TYR A 132 -9.60 -6.16 6.21
C TYR A 132 -8.33 -6.76 6.80
N TYR A 133 -7.80 -7.84 6.19
CA TYR A 133 -6.57 -8.50 6.67
C TYR A 133 -5.34 -7.60 6.54
N PHE A 134 -5.24 -6.86 5.44
CA PHE A 134 -4.16 -5.92 5.20
C PHE A 134 -4.51 -4.49 5.63
N ASN A 135 -5.74 -4.27 6.12
CA ASN A 135 -6.31 -2.98 6.45
C ASN A 135 -6.04 -1.92 5.35
N SER A 136 -6.22 -2.33 4.09
CA SER A 136 -5.84 -1.58 2.90
C SER A 136 -6.78 -1.85 1.73
N CYS A 137 -6.94 -0.88 0.83
CA CYS A 137 -7.74 -1.04 -0.38
C CYS A 137 -6.91 -1.57 -1.54
N ILE A 138 -7.48 -2.52 -2.27
CA ILE A 138 -6.93 -3.06 -3.51
C ILE A 138 -7.57 -2.33 -4.68
N GLY A 139 -6.74 -1.79 -5.57
CA GLY A 139 -7.18 -1.05 -6.75
C GLY A 139 -6.05 -0.89 -7.76
N PHE A 140 -6.05 0.19 -8.53
CA PHE A 140 -5.16 0.34 -9.70
C PHE A 140 -3.65 0.18 -9.40
N HIS A 141 -3.15 0.70 -8.27
CA HIS A 141 -1.71 0.70 -7.97
C HIS A 141 -1.19 -0.55 -7.27
N ASN A 142 -2.08 -1.40 -6.78
CA ASN A 142 -1.74 -2.55 -5.95
C ASN A 142 -2.67 -3.74 -6.22
N TYR A 143 -3.17 -3.83 -7.46
CA TYR A 143 -3.91 -4.97 -7.97
C TYR A 143 -3.04 -6.22 -7.98
#